data_AF-A0A3D9CAR7-F1
#
_entry.id   AF-A0A3D9CAR7-F1
#
_cell.length_a   1.000
_cell.length_b   1.000
_cell.length_c   1.000
_cell.angle_alpha   90.00
_cell.angle_beta   90.00
_cell.angle_gamma   90.00
#
_symmetry.space_group_name_H-M   'P 1'
#
loop_
_entity.id
_entity.type
_entity.pdbx_description
1 polymer ?
#
loop_
_entity_poly.entity_id
_entity_poly.type
_entity_poly.pdbx_seq_one_letter_code
_entity_poly.pdbx_strand_id
1 'polypeptide(L)' 'MFDAATKLNPELIGITLFNEWYEGTRIEPAASKKNKNFIYEDYGKDPWFYIKETSVSQISF' A
#
# COMPACT_ATOMS: atom_id res chain seq x y z
N MET A 1 -0.40 -9.92 6.56
CA MET A 1 -1.33 -10.29 5.47
C MET A 1 -0.58 -10.90 4.30
N PHE A 2 0.30 -10.13 3.63
CA PHE A 2 0.98 -10.60 2.42
C PHE A 2 1.79 -11.89 2.61
N ASP A 3 2.56 -11.99 3.70
CA ASP A 3 3.30 -13.22 4.08
C ASP A 3 2.38 -14.45 4.27
N ALA A 4 1.15 -14.26 4.74
CA ALA A 4 0.20 -15.36 4.84
C ALA A 4 -0.31 -15.82 3.45
N ALA A 5 -0.46 -14.87 2.51
CA ALA A 5 -0.86 -15.18 1.14
C ALA A 5 0.25 -15.89 0.36
N THR A 6 1.52 -15.48 0.52
CA THR A 6 2.66 -16.12 -0.16
C THR A 6 2.89 -17.55 0.31
N LYS A 7 2.69 -17.84 1.60
CA LYS A 7 2.81 -19.20 2.17
C LYS A 7 1.84 -20.23 1.59
N LEU A 8 0.75 -19.78 0.95
CA LEU A 8 -0.18 -20.67 0.25
C LEU A 8 0.30 -21.07 -1.15
N ASN A 9 1.44 -20.51 -1.61
CA ASN A 9 2.03 -20.75 -2.92
C ASN A 9 1.04 -20.58 -4.10
N PRO A 10 0.30 -19.46 -4.18
CA PRO A 10 -0.67 -19.23 -5.26
C PRO A 10 0.02 -18.87 -6.58
N GLU A 11 -0.64 -19.14 -7.70
CA GLU A 11 -0.17 -18.70 -9.03
C GLU A 11 -0.27 -17.17 -9.21
N LEU A 12 -1.23 -16.53 -8.52
CA LEU A 12 -1.47 -15.10 -8.59
C LEU A 12 -1.86 -14.56 -7.21
N ILE A 13 -1.33 -13.39 -6.84
CA ILE A 13 -1.77 -12.62 -5.68
C ILE A 13 -2.37 -11.29 -6.18
N GLY A 14 -3.62 -11.05 -5.82
CA GLY A 14 -4.29 -9.76 -6.06
C GLY A 14 -3.99 -8.76 -4.93
N ILE A 15 -3.93 -7.48 -5.27
CA ILE A 15 -3.85 -6.37 -4.33
C ILE A 15 -5.13 -5.54 -4.45
N THR A 16 -5.83 -5.37 -3.35
CA THR A 16 -7.03 -4.53 -3.25
C THR A 16 -6.64 -3.24 -2.53
N LEU A 17 -6.52 -2.08 -3.18
CA LEU A 17 -6.52 -1.74 -4.61
C LEU A 17 -5.41 -0.71 -4.87
N PHE A 18 -5.14 -0.33 -6.13
CA PHE A 18 -4.13 0.69 -6.39
C PHE A 18 -4.51 2.06 -5.77
N ASN A 19 -5.73 2.53 -6.00
CA ASN A 19 -6.16 3.90 -5.70
C ASN A 19 -7.58 4.02 -5.10
N GLU A 20 -8.02 3.04 -4.29
CA GLU A 20 -9.29 3.18 -3.58
C GLU A 20 -9.12 4.07 -2.34
N TRP A 21 -9.36 5.37 -2.54
CA TRP A 21 -9.14 6.38 -1.52
C TRP A 21 -10.20 6.36 -0.42
N TYR A 22 -11.44 5.99 -0.74
CA TYR A 22 -12.55 6.06 0.21
C TYR A 22 -12.44 5.00 1.30
N GLU A 23 -11.92 3.82 0.96
CA GLU A 23 -11.76 2.69 1.90
C GLU A 23 -10.38 2.68 2.59
N GLY A 24 -9.44 3.53 2.17
CA GLY A 24 -8.10 3.57 2.74
C GLY A 24 -7.21 2.38 2.37
N THR A 25 -7.57 1.61 1.34
CA THR A 25 -6.87 0.39 0.90
C THR A 25 -5.83 0.63 -0.20
N ARG A 26 -5.67 1.88 -0.63
CA ARG A 26 -4.72 2.30 -1.67
C ARG A 26 -3.25 2.00 -1.34
N ILE A 27 -2.47 1.71 -2.37
CA ILE A 27 -1.00 1.71 -2.34
C ILE A 27 -0.39 2.91 -3.09
N GLU A 28 -1.21 3.67 -3.82
CA GLU A 28 -0.81 4.93 -4.46
C GLU A 28 -0.21 5.90 -3.42
N PRO A 29 0.87 6.62 -3.75
CA PRO A 29 1.54 7.49 -2.79
C PRO A 29 0.63 8.50 -2.09
N ALA A 30 0.67 8.50 -0.75
CA ALA A 30 -0.05 9.46 0.09
C ALA A 30 0.92 10.45 0.75
N ALA A 31 0.78 11.73 0.42
CA ALA A 31 1.58 12.81 0.99
C ALA A 31 0.84 13.51 2.14
N SER A 32 1.60 14.04 3.10
CA SER A 32 1.05 14.80 4.22
C SER A 32 0.19 15.96 3.76
N LYS A 33 -1.06 16.01 4.25
CA LYS A 33 -1.99 17.10 3.94
C LYS A 33 -2.84 17.43 5.15
N LYS A 34 -3.02 18.72 5.39
CA LYS A 34 -3.98 19.24 6.37
C LYS A 34 -4.77 20.40 5.78
N ASN A 35 -6.04 20.48 6.13
CA ASN A 35 -6.87 21.66 5.94
C ASN A 35 -7.27 22.22 7.31
N LYS A 36 -8.15 23.23 7.36
CA LYS A 36 -8.55 23.87 8.63
C LYS A 36 -9.21 22.92 9.63
N ASN A 37 -9.89 21.89 9.14
CA ASN A 37 -10.80 21.06 9.95
C ASN A 37 -10.39 19.58 9.97
N PHE A 38 -9.40 19.19 9.17
CA PHE A 38 -9.05 17.79 8.96
C PHE A 38 -7.55 17.64 8.64
N ILE A 39 -6.94 16.67 9.30
CA ILE A 39 -5.58 16.21 9.03
C ILE A 39 -5.73 14.85 8.36
N TYR A 40 -5.23 14.74 7.13
CA TYR A 40 -5.27 13.48 6.38
C TYR A 40 -4.16 12.56 6.89
N GLU A 41 -4.47 11.27 6.96
CA GLU A 41 -3.47 10.23 7.17
C GLU A 41 -2.56 10.10 5.95
N ASP A 42 -1.29 9.84 6.22
CA ASP A 42 -0.23 9.64 5.23
C ASP A 42 0.63 8.43 5.63
N TYR A 43 1.66 8.15 4.82
CA TYR A 43 2.56 7.02 5.06
C TYR A 43 3.81 7.42 5.87
N GLY A 44 3.77 8.55 6.58
CA GLY A 44 4.88 9.08 7.36
C GLY A 44 5.98 9.66 6.49
N LYS A 45 7.21 9.14 6.62
CA LYS A 45 8.42 9.74 6.01
C LYS A 45 8.49 9.56 4.49
N ASP A 46 7.83 8.55 3.94
CA ASP A 46 7.97 8.18 2.53
C ASP A 46 6.60 7.90 1.90
N PRO A 47 6.08 8.81 1.06
CA PRO A 47 4.86 8.59 0.31
C PRO A 47 4.92 7.34 -0.58
N TRP A 48 6.10 6.85 -0.95
CA TRP A 48 6.25 5.69 -1.84
C TRP A 48 6.36 4.36 -1.10
N PHE A 49 6.20 4.34 0.23
CA PHE A 49 6.42 3.16 1.07
C PHE A 49 5.73 1.90 0.53
N TYR A 50 4.41 1.93 0.30
CA TYR A 50 3.66 0.75 -0.15
C TYR A 50 3.99 0.30 -1.57
N ILE A 51 4.36 1.21 -2.47
CA ILE A 51 4.86 0.85 -3.80
C ILE A 51 6.17 0.08 -3.69
N LYS A 52 7.08 0.52 -2.81
CA LYS A 52 8.38 -0.13 -2.60
C LYS A 52 8.22 -1.52 -2.01
N GLU A 53 7.41 -1.68 -0.96
CA GLU A 53 7.12 -2.98 -0.34
C GLU A 53 6.50 -3.96 -1.35
N THR A 54 5.58 -3.48 -2.19
CA THR A 54 4.94 -4.30 -3.23
C THR A 54 5.94 -4.72 -4.31
N SER A 55 6.85 -3.83 -4.71
CA SER A 55 7.83 -4.09 -5.77
C SER A 55 8.94 -5.05 -5.31
N VAL A 56 9.41 -4.90 -4.08
CA VAL A 56 10.44 -5.78 -3.48
C VAL A 56 9.91 -7.20 -3.30
N SER A 57 8.63 -7.34 -2.94
CA SER A 57 7.99 -8.63 -2.77
C SER A 57 7.86 -9.46 -4.06
N GLN A 58 8.06 -8.85 -5.24
CA GLN A 58 8.06 -9.57 -6.53
C GLN A 58 9.45 -10.09 -6.95
N ILE A 59 10.52 -9.79 -6.22
CA ILE A 59 11.91 -10.05 -6.67
C ILE A 59 12.63 -11.14 -5.86
N SER A 60 12.03 -11.67 -4.79
CA SER A 60 12.64 -12.72 -3.99
C SER A 60 12.29 -14.11 -4.54
N PHE A 61 13.13 -14.64 -5.44
CA PHE A 61 13.17 -16.05 -5.88
C PHE A 61 14.14 -16.86 -5.04
#